data_AF-A0A5C7RER7-F1
#
_entry.id   AF-A0A5C7RER7-F1
#
_cell.length_a   1.000
_cell.length_b   1.000
_cell.length_c   1.000
_cell.angle_alpha   90.00
_cell.angle_beta   90.00
_cell.angle_gamma   90.00
#
_symmetry.space_group_name_H-M   'P 1'
#
loop_
_entity.id
_entity.type
_entity.pdbx_description
1 polymer ?
#
loop_
_entity_poly.entity_id
_entity_poly.type
_entity_poly.pdbx_seq_one_letter_code
_entity_poly.pdbx_strand_id
1 'polypeptide(L)' 'MRSLKSQNNYTLGILMPNCSNPYFSEIMRSIEERCFELGYNLILCNTDDRLERQTKFLEILRGKRVGGLILITAS' A
#
# COMPACT_ATOMS: atom_id res chain seq x y z
N MET A 1 1.29 9.50 33.25
CA MET A 1 0.48 9.83 32.06
C MET A 1 1.03 8.99 30.92
N ARG A 2 0.42 7.84 30.62
CA ARG A 2 0.80 7.07 29.43
C ARG A 2 0.29 7.89 28.26
N SER A 3 1.19 8.61 27.59
CA SER A 3 0.88 9.28 26.34
C SER A 3 0.19 8.26 25.46
N LEU A 4 -1.08 8.51 25.16
CA LEU A 4 -1.76 7.89 24.05
C LEU A 4 -0.92 8.32 22.85
N LYS A 5 0.06 7.49 22.47
CA LYS A 5 0.78 7.66 21.20
C LYS A 5 -0.35 7.72 20.20
N SER A 6 -0.59 8.91 19.65
CA SER A 6 -1.56 9.14 18.61
C SER A 6 -1.26 8.09 17.55
N GLN A 7 -2.00 6.97 17.56
CA GLN A 7 -1.95 5.97 16.52
C GLN A 7 -2.59 6.66 15.34
N ASN A 8 -1.80 7.50 14.70
CA ASN A 8 -2.20 8.11 13.46
C ASN A 8 -2.09 6.96 12.48
N ASN A 9 -3.22 6.31 12.19
CA ASN A 9 -3.36 5.24 11.23
C ASN A 9 -3.02 5.78 9.83
N TYR A 10 -1.74 6.05 9.56
CA TYR A 10 -1.30 6.41 8.22
C TYR A 10 -1.50 5.18 7.35
N THR A 11 -2.24 5.38 6.27
CA THR A 11 -2.49 4.34 5.29
C THR A 11 -1.49 4.51 4.17
N LEU A 12 -0.73 3.46 3.86
CA LEU A 12 0.16 3.38 2.71
C LEU A 12 -0.53 2.57 1.61
N GLY A 13 -0.62 3.15 0.42
CA GLY A 13 -1.05 2.42 -0.78
C GLY A 13 0.16 1.84 -1.50
N ILE A 14 0.04 0.61 -2.01
CA ILE A 14 1.04 0.00 -2.87
C ILE A 14 0.34 -0.42 -4.16
N LEU A 15 0.81 0.10 -5.28
CA LEU A 15 0.39 -0.29 -6.62
C LEU A 15 1.46 -1.21 -7.22
N MET A 16 1.03 -2.35 -7.75
CA MET A 16 1.91 -3.29 -8.43
C MET A 16 1.20 -3.88 -9.67
N PRO A 17 1.92 -4.18 -10.76
CA PRO A 17 1.35 -4.71 -11.99
C PRO A 17 1.04 -6.20 -11.89
N ASN A 18 1.75 -6.94 -11.05
CA ASN A 18 1.58 -8.38 -10.92
C ASN A 18 1.82 -8.85 -9.48
N CYS A 19 0.74 -9.11 -8.74
CA CYS A 19 0.80 -9.66 -7.38
C CYS A 19 1.21 -11.15 -7.35
N SER A 20 1.23 -11.84 -8.49
CA SER A 20 1.55 -13.27 -8.61
C SER A 20 3.05 -13.54 -8.78
N ASN A 21 3.89 -12.51 -8.91
CA ASN A 21 5.34 -12.73 -8.93
C ASN A 21 5.87 -12.94 -7.50
N PRO A 22 6.46 -14.11 -7.18
CA PRO A 22 6.97 -14.41 -5.84
C PRO A 22 8.03 -13.42 -5.33
N TYR A 23 8.73 -12.72 -6.23
CA TYR A 23 9.66 -11.65 -5.88
C TYR A 23 8.95 -10.51 -5.10
N PHE A 24 7.74 -10.12 -5.53
CA PHE A 24 6.98 -9.08 -4.84
C PHE A 24 6.34 -9.60 -3.55
N SER A 25 6.01 -10.89 -3.45
CA SER A 25 5.46 -11.47 -2.23
C SER A 25 6.43 -11.36 -1.03
N GLU A 26 7.73 -11.58 -1.26
CA GLU A 26 8.74 -11.42 -0.20
C GLU A 26 8.86 -9.96 0.24
N ILE A 27 8.92 -9.03 -0.73
CA ILE A 27 8.97 -7.59 -0.47
C ILE A 27 7.71 -7.14 0.28
N MET A 28 6.53 -7.56 -0.16
CA MET A 28 5.26 -7.24 0.49
C MET A 28 5.23 -7.73 1.92
N ARG A 29 5.72 -8.95 2.18
CA ARG A 29 5.78 -9.49 3.54
C ARG A 29 6.66 -8.65 4.45
N SER A 30 7.86 -8.27 3.99
CA SER A 30 8.75 -7.39 4.77
C SER A 30 8.14 -6.00 5.01
N ILE A 31 7.49 -5.41 4.01
CA ILE A 31 6.83 -4.10 4.14
C ILE A 31 5.61 -4.19 5.05
N GLU A 32 4.82 -5.24 4.94
CA GLU A 32 3.61 -5.47 5.74
C GLU A 32 3.96 -5.71 7.21
N GLU A 33 4.94 -6.55 7.51
CA GLU A 33 5.45 -6.72 8.88
C GLU A 33 5.91 -5.39 9.46
N ARG A 34 6.68 -4.61 8.69
CA ARG A 34 7.17 -3.31 9.16
C ARG A 34 6.05 -2.29 9.37
N CYS A 35 5.07 -2.26 8.46
CA CYS A 35 3.90 -1.40 8.59
C CYS A 35 3.04 -1.81 9.78
N PHE A 36 2.88 -3.11 10.00
CA PHE A 36 2.12 -3.65 11.12
C PHE A 36 2.77 -3.27 12.46
N GLU A 37 4.09 -3.40 12.60
CA GLU A 37 4.83 -2.95 13.79
C GLU A 37 4.68 -1.44 14.05
N LEU A 38 4.60 -0.64 12.99
CA LEU A 38 4.46 0.81 13.05
C LEU A 38 3.01 1.28 13.21
N GLY A 39 2.02 0.37 13.15
CA GLY A 39 0.60 0.68 13.22
C GLY A 39 0.04 1.33 11.93
N TYR A 40 0.72 1.14 10.81
CA TYR A 40 0.29 1.59 9.49
C TYR A 40 -0.65 0.60 8.83
N ASN A 41 -1.61 1.12 8.05
CA ASN A 41 -2.50 0.30 7.25
C ASN A 41 -1.93 0.19 5.84
N LEU A 42 -1.81 -1.03 5.32
CA LEU A 42 -1.35 -1.27 3.96
C LEU A 42 -2.54 -1.53 3.03
N ILE A 43 -2.56 -0.93 1.85
CA ILE A 43 -3.54 -1.21 0.81
C ILE A 43 -2.82 -1.67 -0.45
N LEU A 44 -2.99 -2.94 -0.78
CA LEU A 44 -2.42 -3.57 -1.97
C LEU A 44 -3.36 -3.40 -3.16
N CYS A 45 -2.86 -2.85 -4.25
CA CYS A 45 -3.61 -2.57 -5.46
C CYS A 45 -2.95 -3.24 -6.66
N ASN A 46 -3.55 -4.33 -7.13
CA ASN A 46 -3.10 -4.95 -8.37
C ASN A 46 -3.70 -4.22 -9.58
N THR A 47 -2.82 -3.63 -10.39
CA THR A 47 -3.19 -2.85 -11.58
C THR A 47 -3.34 -3.69 -12.83
N ASP A 48 -2.78 -4.92 -12.84
CA ASP A 48 -2.93 -5.88 -13.94
C ASP A 48 -2.61 -5.24 -15.32
N ASP A 49 -1.66 -4.30 -15.32
CA ASP A 49 -1.28 -3.44 -16.47
C ASP A 49 -2.41 -2.59 -17.10
N ARG A 50 -3.60 -2.55 -16.48
CA ARG A 50 -4.74 -1.78 -16.98
C ARG A 50 -4.75 -0.36 -16.44
N LEU A 51 -4.56 0.60 -17.33
CA LEU A 51 -4.63 2.04 -17.06
C LEU A 51 -5.94 2.45 -16.37
N GLU A 52 -7.07 1.88 -16.77
CA GLU A 52 -8.38 2.13 -16.12
C GLU A 52 -8.39 1.74 -14.64
N ARG A 53 -7.70 0.65 -14.28
CA ARG A 53 -7.60 0.19 -12.89
C ARG A 53 -6.70 1.13 -12.09
N GLN A 54 -5.59 1.60 -12.66
CA GLN A 54 -4.73 2.59 -12.01
C GLN A 54 -5.51 3.84 -11.61
N THR A 55 -6.27 4.42 -12.54
CA THR A 55 -7.07 5.63 -12.26
C THR A 55 -8.10 5.39 -11.16
N LYS A 56 -8.81 4.26 -11.21
CA LYS A 56 -9.81 3.90 -10.19
C LYS A 56 -9.17 3.66 -8.82
N PHE A 57 -8.00 3.04 -8.78
CA PHE A 57 -7.25 2.87 -7.54
C PHE A 57 -6.76 4.20 -6.99
N LEU A 58 -6.25 5.10 -7.82
CA LEU A 58 -5.83 6.43 -7.40
C LEU A 58 -6.98 7.23 -6.78
N GLU A 59 -8.18 7.12 -7.36
CA GLU A 59 -9.42 7.68 -6.81
C GLU A 59 -9.80 7.06 -5.44
N ILE A 60 -9.72 5.73 -5.32
CA ILE A 60 -9.97 5.03 -4.04
C ILE A 60 -8.96 5.46 -2.98
N LEU A 61 -7.67 5.55 -3.34
CA LEU A 61 -6.58 5.94 -2.44
C LEU A 61 -6.72 7.41 -2.01
N ARG A 62 -7.13 8.30 -2.92
CA ARG A 62 -7.54 9.69 -2.60
C ARG A 62 -8.68 9.70 -1.59
N GLY A 63 -9.73 8.91 -1.82
CA GLY A 63 -10.89 8.81 -0.92
C GLY A 63 -10.54 8.28 0.47
N LYS A 64 -9.57 7.37 0.55
CA LYS A 64 -9.11 6.75 1.81
C LYS A 64 -8.10 7.59 2.61
N ARG A 65 -7.76 8.81 2.17
CA ARG A 65 -6.73 9.67 2.80
C ARG A 65 -5.40 8.93 2.99
N VAL A 66 -4.96 8.25 1.94
CA VAL A 66 -3.68 7.57 1.92
C VAL A 66 -2.57 8.62 2.08
N GLY A 67 -1.71 8.42 3.09
CA GLY A 67 -0.61 9.34 3.41
C GLY A 67 0.62 9.13 2.54
N GLY A 68 0.71 7.99 1.84
CA GLY A 68 1.81 7.69 0.93
C GLY A 68 1.45 6.60 -0.07
N LEU A 69 1.97 6.70 -1.29
CA LEU A 69 1.76 5.74 -2.36
C LEU A 69 3.11 5.20 -2.83
N ILE A 70 3.24 3.87 -2.87
CA ILE A 70 4.38 3.16 -3.45
C ILE A 70 3.92 2.62 -4.80
N LEU A 71 4.54 3.09 -5.87
CA LEU A 71 4.29 2.57 -7.22
C LEU A 71 5.42 1.61 -7.59
N ILE A 72 5.08 0.35 -7.78
CA ILE A 72 5.97 -0.67 -8.31
C ILE A 72 5.57 -0.86 -9.77
N THR A 73 6.49 -0.67 -10.70
CA THR A 73 6.29 -0.95 -12.12
C THR A 73 7.38 -1.90 -12.56
N ALA A 74 7.00 -2.95 -13.29
CA ALA A 74 7.92 -3.86 -13.94
C ALA A 74 7.72 -3.61 -15.44
N SER A 75 8.73 -3.04 -16.08
CA SER A 75 8.80 -2.89 -17.54
C SER A 75 9.41 -4.12 -18.18
#